data_AF-A0A379V1U7-F1
#
_entry.id   AF-A0A379V1U7-F1
#
_cell.length_a   1.000
_cell.length_b   1.000
_cell.length_c   1.000
_cell.angle_alpha   90.00
_cell.angle_beta   90.00
_cell.angle_gamma   90.00
#
_symmetry.space_group_name_H-M   'P 1'
#
loop_
_entity.id
_entity.type
_entity.pdbx_description
1 polymer ?
#
loop_
_entity_poly.entity_id
_entity_poly.type
_entity_poly.pdbx_seq_one_letter_code
_entity_poly.pdbx_strand_id
1 'polypeptide(L)' 'MKNLINWFEIPVTDMARAIAFYEQVMQISLRRETMDGADLAYFRMLNPDPAER' A
#
# COMPACT_ATOMS: atom_id res chain seq x y z
N MET A 1 -19.09 -8.11 13.48
CA MET A 1 -18.63 -6.82 12.93
C MET A 1 -18.16 -7.09 11.52
N LYS A 2 -18.96 -6.72 10.51
CA LYS A 2 -18.69 -7.00 9.09
C LYS A 2 -18.65 -5.66 8.38
N ASN A 3 -17.57 -5.41 7.64
CA ASN A 3 -17.38 -4.26 6.73
C ASN A 3 -16.82 -2.99 7.39
N LEU A 4 -15.77 -3.11 8.21
CA LEU A 4 -14.83 -1.99 8.34
C LEU A 4 -14.11 -1.89 6.98
N ILE A 5 -14.03 -0.69 6.39
CA ILE A 5 -13.34 -0.48 5.11
C ILE A 5 -11.93 -1.06 5.21
N ASN A 6 -11.69 -2.13 4.47
CA ASN A 6 -10.44 -2.91 4.50
C ASN A 6 -9.52 -2.54 3.33
N TRP A 7 -10.03 -1.83 2.34
CA TRP A 7 -9.30 -1.38 1.17
C TRP A 7 -9.92 -0.10 0.63
N PHE A 8 -9.10 0.91 0.36
CA PHE A 8 -9.51 2.10 -0.37
C PHE A 8 -8.34 2.61 -1.20
N GLU A 9 -8.66 3.28 -2.29
CA GLU A 9 -7.69 3.79 -3.26
C GLU A 9 -7.68 5.31 -3.23
N ILE A 10 -6.48 5.88 -3.30
CA ILE A 10 -6.29 7.33 -3.42
C ILE A 10 -5.73 7.57 -4.82
N PRO A 11 -6.51 8.16 -5.75
CA PRO A 11 -6.00 8.47 -7.08
C PRO A 11 -4.94 9.57 -7.00
N VAL A 12 -3.86 9.39 -7.75
CA VAL A 12 -2.75 10.35 -7.79
C VAL A 12 -2.40 10.67 -9.24
N THR A 13 -1.99 11.91 -9.48
CA THR A 13 -1.56 12.36 -10.81
C THR A 13 -0.12 11.96 -11.13
N ASP A 14 0.67 11.63 -10.10
CA ASP A 14 2.08 11.28 -10.19
C ASP A 14 2.40 10.22 -9.13
N MET A 15 2.62 9.00 -9.60
CA MET A 15 2.85 7.85 -8.72
C MET A 15 4.19 7.93 -7.99
N ALA A 16 5.25 8.43 -8.64
CA ALA A 16 6.57 8.51 -8.03
C ALA A 16 6.59 9.52 -6.87
N ARG A 17 5.94 10.68 -7.08
CA ARG A 17 5.79 11.69 -6.01
C ARG A 17 4.94 11.17 -4.86
N ALA A 18 3.85 10.46 -5.15
CA ALA A 18 2.97 9.91 -4.13
C ALA A 18 3.68 8.87 -3.26
N ILE A 19 4.40 7.94 -3.88
CA ILE A 19 5.21 6.93 -3.16
C ILE A 19 6.20 7.62 -2.23
N ALA A 20 7.03 8.53 -2.75
CA ALA A 20 8.02 9.22 -1.92
C ALA A 20 7.39 9.94 -0.71
N PHE A 21 6.27 10.62 -0.91
CA PHE A 21 5.54 11.27 0.17
C PHE A 21 5.06 10.27 1.24
N TYR A 22 4.38 9.20 0.83
CA TYR A 22 3.83 8.22 1.79
C TYR A 22 4.93 7.42 2.49
N GLU A 23 6.01 7.07 1.80
CA GLU A 23 7.16 6.39 2.43
C GLU A 23 7.83 7.28 3.48
N GLN A 24 7.98 8.58 3.20
CA GLN A 24 8.54 9.54 4.15
C GLN A 24 7.61 9.80 5.34
N VAL A 25 6.30 9.95 5.13
CA VAL A 25 5.36 10.24 6.22
C VAL A 25 5.11 9.02 7.10
N MET A 26 4.96 7.84 6.48
CA MET A 26 4.59 6.61 7.18
C MET A 26 5.80 5.77 7.61
N GLN A 27 7.01 6.13 7.16
CA GLN A 27 8.26 5.42 7.46
C GLN A 27 8.21 3.92 7.09
N ILE A 28 7.52 3.60 5.99
CA ILE A 28 7.32 2.24 5.47
C ILE A 28 7.49 2.28 3.95
N SER A 29 8.15 1.27 3.36
CA SER A 29 8.24 1.16 1.90
C SER A 29 6.95 0.64 1.26
N LEU A 30 6.48 1.31 0.22
CA LEU A 30 5.33 0.85 -0.58
C LEU A 30 5.81 -0.12 -1.66
N ARG A 31 4.93 -1.05 -2.05
CA ARG A 31 5.14 -1.90 -3.22
C ARG A 31 4.36 -1.32 -4.40
N ARG A 32 5.07 -0.99 -5.48
CA ARG A 32 4.46 -0.56 -6.75
C ARG A 32 4.33 -1.73 -7.70
N GLU A 33 3.12 -1.99 -8.18
CA GLU A 33 2.82 -3.05 -9.14
C GLU A 33 1.73 -2.61 -10.12
N THR A 34 1.79 -3.13 -11.33
CA THR A 34 0.69 -3.00 -12.29
C THR A 34 -0.24 -4.20 -12.13
N MET A 35 -1.49 -3.96 -11.75
CA MET A 35 -2.53 -4.98 -11.56
C MET A 35 -3.75 -4.60 -12.38
N ASP A 36 -4.22 -5.53 -13.23
CA ASP A 36 -5.38 -5.34 -14.11
C ASP A 36 -5.32 -4.03 -14.94
N GLY A 37 -4.12 -3.66 -15.40
CA GLY A 37 -3.88 -2.44 -16.17
C GLY A 37 -3.81 -1.15 -15.35
N ALA A 38 -4.01 -1.20 -14.04
CA ALA A 38 -3.85 -0.08 -13.12
C ALA A 38 -2.46 -0.11 -12.45
N ASP A 39 -1.80 1.05 -12.40
CA ASP A 39 -0.57 1.24 -11.63
C ASP A 39 -0.93 1.52 -10.17
N LEU A 40 -0.62 0.59 -9.27
CA LEU A 40 -0.97 0.64 -7.87
C LEU A 40 0.29 0.69 -7.01
N ALA A 41 0.23 1.47 -5.94
CA ALA A 41 1.21 1.42 -4.86
C ALA A 41 0.49 1.13 -3.55
N TYR A 42 0.86 0.03 -2.89
CA TYR A 42 0.18 -0.43 -1.67
C TYR A 42 1.15 -0.75 -0.54
N PHE A 43 0.68 -0.63 0.70
CA PHE A 43 1.42 -1.01 1.88
C PHE A 43 1.58 -2.54 1.91
N ARG A 44 2.79 -3.02 2.19
CA ARG A 44 2.98 -4.46 2.43
C ARG A 44 2.21 -4.84 3.69
N MET A 45 1.37 -5.87 3.58
CA MET A 45 0.84 -6.52 4.76
C MET A 45 2.01 -7.15 5.50
N LEU A 46 2.38 -6.59 6.66
CA LEU A 46 3.24 -7.26 7.62
C LEU A 46 2.45 -8.43 8.20
N ASN A 47 2.43 -9.56 7.49
CA ASN A 47 2.13 -10.81 8.15
C ASN A 47 3.32 -11.10 9.07
N PRO A 48 3.16 -11.20 10.40
CA PRO A 48 4.18 -11.84 11.20
C PRO A 48 4.37 -13.25 10.63
N ASP A 49 5.63 -13.67 10.49
CA ASP A 49 5.97 -15.01 10.07
C ASP A 49 5.15 -16.01 10.94
N PRO A 50 4.45 -17.00 10.34
CA PRO A 50 3.78 -18.05 11.12
C PRO A 50 4.69 -18.71 12.16
N ALA A 51 6.01 -18.60 12.03
CA ALA A 51 7.00 -19.10 12.98
C ALA A 51 7.13 -18.29 14.30
N GLU A 52 6.47 -17.14 14.45
CA GLU A 52 6.48 -16.33 15.69
C GLU A 52 5.23 -16.54 16.59
N ARG A 53 4.50 -17.66 16.45
CA ARG A 53 3.41 -18.04 17.35
C ARG A 53 3.67 -19.35 18.10
#